data_AF-A0A969QF46-F1
#
_entry.id   AF-A0A969QF46-F1
#
_cell.length_a   1.000
_cell.length_b   1.000
_cell.length_c   1.000
_cell.angle_alpha   90.00
_cell.angle_beta   90.00
_cell.angle_gamma   90.00
#
_symmetry.space_group_name_H-M   'P 1'
#
loop_
_entity.id
_entity.type
_entity.pdbx_description
1 polymer ?
#
loop_
_entity_poly.entity_id
_entity_poly.type
_entity_poly.pdbx_seq_one_letter_code
_entity_poly.pdbx_strand_id
1 'polypeptide(L)'
;MYQFLKNRSRHDRNLTVRHEAIKALVRGWKDDLNTLIWLKHLTQKDENGAVRRIAIEAILENYPERSEILDLLRDRSTNDPDEQVRKFAEEQLAILQARKS
;
A
#
# COMPACT_ATOMS: atom_id res chain seq x y z
N MET A 1 -18.44 -4.71 -9.66
CA MET A 1 -17.63 -5.22 -8.53
C MET A 1 -16.50 -4.27 -8.14
N TYR A 2 -15.61 -3.88 -9.06
CA TYR A 2 -14.48 -2.98 -8.79
C TYR A 2 -14.86 -1.70 -8.00
N GLN A 3 -15.82 -0.91 -8.49
CA GLN A 3 -16.21 0.35 -7.82
C GLN A 3 -16.81 0.13 -6.42
N PHE A 4 -17.52 -0.97 -6.22
CA PHE A 4 -18.06 -1.32 -4.90
C PHE A 4 -16.93 -1.57 -3.90
N LEU A 5 -15.96 -2.42 -4.26
CA LEU A 5 -14.80 -2.69 -3.42
C LEU A 5 -13.97 -1.43 -3.18
N LYS A 6 -13.79 -0.58 -4.19
CA LYS A 6 -13.09 0.70 -4.06
C LYS A 6 -13.78 1.62 -3.07
N ASN A 7 -15.12 1.68 -3.10
CA ASN A 7 -15.88 2.42 -2.10
C ASN A 7 -15.68 1.86 -0.68
N ARG A 8 -15.77 0.54 -0.50
CA ARG A 8 -15.56 -0.10 0.82
C ARG A 8 -14.14 0.12 1.34
N SER A 9 -13.14 0.00 0.48
CA SER A 9 -11.73 0.23 0.83
C SER A 9 -11.44 1.65 1.31
N ARG A 10 -12.21 2.66 0.87
CA ARG A 10 -12.00 4.08 1.22
C ARG A 10 -12.84 4.56 2.40
N HIS A 11 -14.08 4.08 2.49
CA HIS A 11 -15.10 4.73 3.32
C HIS A 11 -15.74 3.80 4.36
N ASP A 12 -15.39 2.52 4.37
CA ASP A 12 -15.88 1.66 5.45
C ASP A 12 -15.28 2.06 6.79
N ARG A 13 -16.12 2.10 7.83
CA ARG A 13 -15.71 2.33 9.21
C ARG A 13 -14.94 1.14 9.79
N ASN A 14 -15.17 -0.06 9.27
CA ASN A 14 -14.48 -1.27 9.72
C ASN A 14 -13.17 -1.49 8.94
N LEU A 15 -12.03 -1.35 9.63
CA LEU A 15 -10.70 -1.55 9.04
C LEU A 15 -10.50 -2.94 8.45
N THR A 16 -11.11 -3.99 9.01
CA THR A 16 -11.04 -5.34 8.47
C THR A 16 -11.70 -5.40 7.10
N VAL A 17 -12.84 -4.73 6.92
CA VAL A 17 -13.51 -4.70 5.60
C VAL A 17 -12.71 -3.84 4.63
N ARG A 18 -12.11 -2.73 5.08
CA ARG A 18 -11.22 -1.94 4.23
C ARG A 18 -10.05 -2.80 3.73
N HIS A 19 -9.42 -3.55 4.62
CA HIS A 19 -8.33 -4.48 4.30
C HIS A 19 -8.76 -5.54 3.29
N GLU A 20 -9.87 -6.24 3.54
CA GLU A 20 -10.37 -7.28 2.62
C GLU A 20 -10.77 -6.71 1.26
N ALA A 21 -11.32 -5.51 1.22
CA ALA A 21 -11.63 -4.82 -0.03
C ALA A 21 -10.37 -4.49 -0.84
N ILE A 22 -9.28 -4.05 -0.18
CA ILE A 22 -7.99 -3.84 -0.83
C ILE A 22 -7.45 -5.16 -1.39
N LYS A 23 -7.42 -6.23 -0.59
CA LYS A 23 -6.99 -7.56 -1.05
C LYS A 23 -7.80 -8.09 -2.23
N ALA A 24 -9.13 -7.92 -2.19
CA ALA A 24 -10.01 -8.32 -3.28
C ALA A 24 -9.75 -7.52 -4.57
N LEU A 25 -9.49 -6.21 -4.47
CA LEU A 25 -9.12 -5.38 -5.61
C LEU A 25 -7.79 -5.81 -6.24
N VAL A 26 -6.78 -6.08 -5.42
CA VAL A 26 -5.49 -6.53 -5.94
C VAL A 26 -5.61 -7.90 -6.60
N ARG A 27 -6.31 -8.86 -5.97
CA ARG A 27 -6.51 -10.20 -6.58
C ARG A 27 -7.26 -10.15 -7.91
N GLY A 28 -8.29 -9.31 -8.02
CA GLY A 28 -9.13 -9.26 -9.22
C GLY A 28 -8.56 -8.43 -10.36
N TRP A 29 -7.66 -7.49 -10.07
CA TRP A 29 -7.20 -6.47 -11.03
C TRP A 29 -5.70 -6.14 -10.91
N LYS A 30 -4.85 -7.11 -10.51
CA LYS A 30 -3.40 -6.89 -10.38
C LYS A 30 -2.72 -6.41 -11.66
N ASP A 31 -3.22 -6.85 -12.82
CA ASP A 31 -2.61 -6.54 -14.12
C ASP A 31 -3.14 -5.19 -14.68
N ASP A 32 -4.11 -4.56 -13.99
CA ASP A 32 -4.57 -3.22 -14.28
C ASP A 32 -3.67 -2.18 -13.59
N LEU A 33 -2.99 -1.36 -14.39
CA LEU A 33 -2.15 -0.23 -13.94
C LEU A 33 -2.91 0.71 -12.99
N ASN A 34 -4.23 0.86 -13.14
CA ASN A 34 -5.04 1.69 -12.25
C ASN A 34 -5.09 1.15 -10.82
N THR A 35 -4.94 -0.16 -10.62
CA THR A 35 -4.88 -0.77 -9.28
C THR A 35 -3.61 -0.32 -8.57
N LEU A 36 -2.46 -0.36 -9.24
CA LEU A 36 -1.19 0.12 -8.69
C LEU A 36 -1.22 1.63 -8.40
N ILE A 37 -1.72 2.44 -9.35
CA ILE A 37 -1.87 3.90 -9.15
C ILE A 37 -2.74 4.19 -7.93
N TRP A 38 -3.84 3.46 -7.78
CA TRP A 38 -4.75 3.62 -6.65
C TRP A 38 -4.10 3.20 -5.31
N LEU A 39 -3.36 2.08 -5.26
CA LEU A 39 -2.62 1.69 -4.06
C LEU A 39 -1.61 2.76 -3.65
N LYS A 40 -0.83 3.32 -4.58
CA LYS A 40 0.10 4.42 -4.29
C LYS A 40 -0.61 5.65 -3.73
N HIS A 41 -1.79 5.96 -4.24
CA HIS A 41 -2.59 7.04 -3.69
C HIS A 41 -3.00 6.75 -2.24
N LEU A 42 -3.39 5.51 -1.92
CA LEU A 42 -3.68 5.12 -0.53
C LEU A 42 -2.45 5.25 0.37
N THR A 43 -1.27 4.81 -0.06
CA THR A 43 -0.04 4.95 0.76
C THR A 43 0.28 6.40 1.08
N GLN A 44 -0.09 7.36 0.22
CA GLN A 44 0.22 8.78 0.40
C GLN A 44 -0.88 9.58 1.11
N LYS A 45 -2.15 9.22 0.89
CA LYS A 45 -3.29 10.12 1.18
C LYS A 45 -4.34 9.53 2.10
N ASP A 46 -4.30 8.24 2.43
CA ASP A 46 -5.27 7.71 3.39
C ASP A 46 -5.03 8.31 4.77
N GLU A 47 -6.09 8.73 5.45
CA GLU A 47 -5.97 9.31 6.79
C GLU A 47 -5.56 8.26 7.83
N ASN A 48 -5.91 6.99 7.61
CA ASN A 48 -5.63 5.91 8.54
C ASN A 48 -4.28 5.23 8.25
N GLY A 49 -3.35 5.29 9.21
CA GLY A 49 -2.02 4.69 9.09
C GLY A 49 -2.04 3.18 8.83
N ALA A 50 -2.99 2.45 9.41
CA ALA A 50 -3.12 1.01 9.15
C ALA A 50 -3.47 0.71 7.69
N VAL A 51 -4.27 1.57 7.05
CA VAL A 51 -4.59 1.44 5.62
C VAL A 51 -3.39 1.81 4.74
N ARG A 52 -2.64 2.87 5.11
CA ARG A 52 -1.39 3.18 4.40
C ARG A 52 -0.42 2.02 4.45
N ARG A 53 -0.25 1.38 5.62
CA ARG A 53 0.57 0.17 5.78
C ARG A 53 0.07 -0.99 4.92
N ILE A 54 -1.23 -1.32 4.96
CA ILE A 54 -1.83 -2.38 4.12
C ILE A 54 -1.59 -2.11 2.63
N ALA A 55 -1.67 -0.85 2.20
CA ALA A 55 -1.40 -0.49 0.81
C ALA A 55 0.09 -0.68 0.44
N ILE A 56 1.03 -0.40 1.35
CA ILE A 56 2.46 -0.71 1.16
C ILE A 56 2.67 -2.23 1.06
N GLU A 57 2.12 -3.01 1.98
CA GLU A 57 2.16 -4.49 1.97
C GLU A 57 1.66 -5.04 0.62
N ALA A 58 0.48 -4.59 0.20
CA ALA A 58 -0.11 -5.03 -1.06
C ALA A 58 0.76 -4.70 -2.29
N ILE A 59 1.43 -3.55 -2.28
CA ILE A 59 2.38 -3.17 -3.35
C ILE A 59 3.57 -4.12 -3.37
N LEU A 60 4.19 -4.39 -2.21
CA LEU A 60 5.37 -5.24 -2.10
C LEU A 60 5.11 -6.68 -2.52
N GLU A 61 3.93 -7.22 -2.17
CA GLU A 61 3.54 -8.58 -2.50
C GLU A 61 3.21 -8.78 -3.98
N ASN A 62 2.60 -7.76 -4.63
CA ASN A 62 1.99 -7.95 -5.95
C ASN A 62 2.70 -7.21 -7.08
N TYR A 63 3.62 -6.29 -6.77
CA TYR A 63 4.34 -5.49 -7.76
C TYR A 63 5.85 -5.39 -7.48
N PRO A 64 6.54 -6.47 -7.05
CA PRO A 64 7.92 -6.39 -6.53
C PRO A 64 8.95 -5.81 -7.51
N GLU A 65 8.70 -5.93 -8.82
CA GLU A 65 9.60 -5.44 -9.88
C GLU A 65 9.51 -3.94 -10.16
N ARG A 66 8.61 -3.22 -9.49
CA ARG A 66 8.44 -1.77 -9.73
C ARG A 66 9.55 -0.98 -9.05
N SER A 67 10.35 -0.29 -9.84
CA SER A 67 11.49 0.52 -9.37
C SER A 67 11.05 1.65 -8.43
N GLU A 68 9.86 2.21 -8.66
CA GLU A 68 9.25 3.26 -7.85
C GLU A 68 8.94 2.87 -6.38
N ILE A 69 9.02 1.57 -6.03
CA ILE A 69 8.75 1.11 -4.66
C ILE A 69 9.78 1.67 -3.68
N LEU A 70 11.05 1.75 -4.07
CA LEU A 70 12.11 2.24 -3.19
C LEU A 70 11.89 3.71 -2.80
N ASP A 71 11.45 4.53 -3.76
CA ASP A 71 11.17 5.94 -3.50
C ASP A 71 9.93 6.12 -2.63
N LEU A 72 8.91 5.29 -2.85
CA LEU A 72 7.71 5.25 -2.00
C LEU A 72 8.06 4.87 -0.56
N LEU A 73 8.87 3.84 -0.35
CA LEU A 73 9.29 3.41 0.98
C LEU A 73 10.15 4.48 1.66
N ARG A 74 11.09 5.11 0.94
CA ARG A 74 11.92 6.19 1.48
C ARG A 74 11.08 7.41 1.91
N ASP A 75 10.13 7.82 1.07
CA ASP A 75 9.20 8.90 1.40
C ASP A 75 8.35 8.54 2.62
N ARG A 76 7.82 7.32 2.70
CA ARG A 76 7.01 6.87 3.84
C ARG A 76 7.83 6.69 5.12
N SER A 77 9.08 6.22 5.05
CA SER A 77 9.94 6.09 6.23
C SER A 77 10.28 7.44 6.85
N THR A 78 10.42 8.48 6.03
CA THR A 78 10.83 9.81 6.50
C THR A 78 9.64 10.71 6.84
N ASN A 79 8.60 10.72 6.00
CA ASN A 79 7.57 11.76 6.00
C ASN A 79 6.18 11.29 6.42
N ASP A 80 5.95 9.98 6.64
CA ASP A 80 4.62 9.54 7.06
C ASP A 80 4.27 10.11 8.45
N PRO A 81 3.06 10.65 8.67
CA PRO A 81 2.69 11.21 9.97
C PRO A 81 2.60 10.15 11.08
N ASP A 82 2.37 8.88 10.73
CA ASP A 82 2.26 7.77 11.67
C ASP A 82 3.62 7.07 11.85
N GLU A 83 4.11 7.02 13.09
CA GLU A 83 5.38 6.38 13.43
C GLU A 83 5.43 4.89 13.08
N GLN A 84 4.31 4.18 13.21
CA GLN A 84 4.27 2.75 12.88
C GLN A 84 4.43 2.55 11.37
N VAL A 85 3.87 3.45 10.56
CA VAL A 85 4.04 3.41 9.10
C VAL A 85 5.48 3.77 8.73
N ARG A 86 6.09 4.77 9.39
CA ARG A 86 7.50 5.12 9.18
C ARG A 86 8.42 3.93 9.44
N LYS A 87 8.30 3.30 10.62
CA LYS A 87 9.10 2.13 11.00
C LYS A 87 8.91 0.96 10.05
N PHE A 88 7.65 0.66 9.70
CA PHE A 88 7.36 -0.40 8.74
C PHE A 88 8.02 -0.12 7.37
N ALA A 89 7.89 1.10 6.86
CA ALA A 89 8.48 1.47 5.57
C ALA A 89 10.01 1.43 5.59
N GLU A 90 10.65 1.85 6.69
CA GLU A 90 12.10 1.78 6.88
C GLU A 90 12.59 0.32 6.89
N GLU A 91 11.90 -0.55 7.63
CA GLU A 91 12.23 -1.97 7.71
C GLU A 91 12.10 -2.67 6.35
N GLN A 92 11.02 -2.39 5.61
CA GLN A 92 10.85 -2.91 4.25
C GLN A 92 11.89 -2.35 3.28
N LEU A 93 12.29 -1.08 3.43
CA LEU A 93 13.33 -0.48 2.59
C LEU A 93 14.67 -1.19 2.78
N ALA A 94 15.06 -1.45 4.04
CA ALA A 94 16.27 -2.18 4.37
C ALA A 94 16.25 -3.61 3.80
N ILE A 95 15.11 -4.33 3.95
CA ILE A 95 14.93 -5.67 3.38
C ILE A 95 15.11 -5.66 1.86
N LEU A 96 14.48 -4.71 1.16
CA LEU A 96 14.54 -4.63 -0.30
C LEU A 96 15.95 -4.28 -0.81
N GLN A 97 16.67 -3.42 -0.09
CA GLN A 97 18.05 -3.07 -0.44
C GLN A 97 19.00 -4.25 -0.24
N ALA A 98 18.85 -4.99 0.87
CA ALA A 98 19.67 -6.17 1.16
C ALA A 98 19.44 -7.32 0.15
N ARG A 99 18.27 -7.40 -0.49
CA ARG A 99 18.01 -8.37 -1.57
C ARG A 99 18.67 -8.01 -2.90
N LYS A 100 19.05 -6.75 -3.08
CA LYS A 100 19.61 -6.21 -4.32
C LYS A 100 21.14 -6.04 -4.27
N SER A 101 21.75 -6.16 -3.09
CA SER A 101 23.20 -6.18 -2.86
C SER A 101 23.78 -7.57 -3.07
#